data_AF-A0AAN9A228-F1
#
_entry.id   AF-A0AAN9A228-F1
#
_cell.length_a   1.000
_cell.length_b   1.000
_cell.length_c   1.000
_cell.angle_alpha   90.00
_cell.angle_beta   90.00
_cell.angle_gamma   90.00
#
_symmetry.space_group_name_H-M   'P 1'
#
loop_
_entity.id
_entity.type
_entity.pdbx_description
1 polymer ?
#
loop_
_entity_poly.entity_id
_entity_poly.type
_entity_poly.pdbx_seq_one_letter_code
_entity_poly.pdbx_strand_id
1 'polypeptide(L)'
;MLMSNKNVLISVQSDDGPVPLTAFSSYFPIVQPVEDTFPGQGSTHISEMQIIYVAAGLFTFLLLLTIGLCTLLCFYRRRNKHLEEELVAESLSGSLGRIFRSLRRSHTLMSQPAIDIKPIPRDELVSQYVEKLKDSELGFRREYESLPEKFYDRTSRASDMIENAQKNRYPDIKAYDQTRVKLTQINGAIGSDYINANYVLGYKERKKFICAQGPMDATVEEFWRMLVEQGCGVCVMLTNLEETGKIKCVKYWPESNQPKTFGNVTVHLVKEKAYSDYMVRTLRVEWGEGDDQQSLEVQQYHYLLWKDFIAPEHPTGVLSFLRRVNEAYSNDKGPLLIHCSAGVGRTGTLVALDSLVMELDEEGHASIFNHICDLRHQRNFLVQSLKQYVFLHRALMEYSQFGNTELSIAQLSEVYSNHTYHDSLEDSSPLEKEFERLGKVVEDRKSLAIATSEENKPKNRYDFVLPYDSNRVILAPLPTRPSSTYINASFVTGYDLAESFIVTQDPMENTTADFWRMVFDQEVTTIVMLSESTCFDVINLVNSHYGNILKFLRRINKIWYLYLSYAPEYGLATITQSCFDSQSADSGRWIILLSLTLLFFLITSWDTETYLGPIHKSPIILSIYSSHCFLLP
;
A
#
# COMPACT_ATOMS: atom_id res chain seq x y z
N MET A 1 46.15 -34.68 -13.82
CA MET A 1 45.45 -35.97 -13.71
C MET A 1 44.23 -35.88 -14.61
N LEU A 2 44.29 -36.61 -15.74
CA LEU A 2 43.23 -36.94 -16.71
C LEU A 2 42.40 -35.80 -17.35
N MET A 3 42.89 -35.36 -18.52
CA MET A 3 42.05 -35.07 -19.68
C MET A 3 41.40 -36.37 -20.20
N SER A 4 40.21 -36.28 -20.81
CA SER A 4 39.86 -37.08 -21.99
C SER A 4 38.50 -36.68 -22.57
N ASN A 5 38.53 -35.78 -23.56
CA ASN A 5 37.55 -35.78 -24.65
C ASN A 5 37.84 -36.98 -25.56
N LYS A 6 36.87 -37.84 -25.81
CA LYS A 6 36.89 -38.82 -26.90
C LYS A 6 35.55 -38.80 -27.63
N ASN A 7 35.57 -38.15 -28.80
CA ASN A 7 34.63 -38.42 -29.88
C ASN A 7 35.07 -39.72 -30.57
N VAL A 8 34.11 -40.61 -30.81
CA VAL A 8 34.24 -41.77 -31.70
C VAL A 8 33.22 -41.60 -32.83
N LEU A 9 33.66 -41.91 -34.05
CA LEU A 9 32.95 -41.76 -35.32
C LEU A 9 32.69 -43.14 -35.93
N ILE A 10 31.78 -43.17 -36.92
CA ILE A 10 31.64 -44.09 -38.08
C ILE A 10 30.41 -45.02 -38.04
N SER A 11 29.46 -44.81 -38.98
CA SER A 11 29.37 -45.58 -40.24
C SER A 11 28.27 -45.04 -41.16
N VAL A 12 28.59 -44.86 -42.45
CA VAL A 12 27.64 -44.59 -43.55
C VAL A 12 27.66 -45.79 -44.48
N GLN A 13 26.48 -46.23 -44.91
CA GLN A 13 26.27 -47.24 -45.94
C GLN A 13 25.28 -46.64 -46.96
N SER A 14 25.66 -46.59 -48.24
CA SER A 14 24.82 -46.12 -49.36
C SER A 14 24.94 -47.10 -50.52
N ASP A 15 23.80 -47.44 -51.13
CA ASP A 15 23.72 -48.21 -52.38
C ASP A 15 23.26 -47.26 -53.53
N ASP A 16 24.01 -47.32 -54.64
CA ASP A 16 23.71 -46.96 -56.05
C ASP A 16 23.31 -45.49 -56.40
N GLY A 17 23.97 -44.64 -57.20
CA GLY A 17 25.04 -44.60 -58.24
C GLY A 17 24.64 -43.49 -59.29
N PRO A 18 25.45 -42.94 -60.24
CA PRO A 18 26.91 -42.92 -60.47
C PRO A 18 27.57 -41.49 -60.73
N VAL A 19 28.77 -41.25 -60.15
CA VAL A 19 30.14 -40.83 -60.68
C VAL A 19 30.26 -39.87 -61.93
N PRO A 20 31.32 -39.00 -62.17
CA PRO A 20 32.73 -38.89 -61.64
C PRO A 20 33.24 -37.48 -61.18
N LEU A 21 34.11 -37.37 -60.16
CA LEU A 21 35.62 -37.24 -60.13
C LEU A 21 36.20 -35.97 -60.82
N THR A 22 37.02 -35.15 -60.16
CA THR A 22 38.45 -35.46 -59.88
C THR A 22 39.04 -34.73 -58.66
N ALA A 23 39.86 -35.47 -57.92
CA ALA A 23 40.74 -35.01 -56.85
C ALA A 23 42.15 -34.72 -57.38
N PHE A 24 42.96 -33.95 -56.65
CA PHE A 24 44.37 -34.30 -56.44
C PHE A 24 44.87 -33.84 -55.06
N SER A 25 45.57 -34.78 -54.42
CA SER A 25 46.31 -34.69 -53.16
C SER A 25 47.71 -35.27 -53.44
N SER A 26 48.74 -34.80 -52.74
CA SER A 26 50.00 -35.54 -52.54
C SER A 26 50.75 -34.90 -51.36
N TYR A 27 50.85 -35.50 -50.17
CA TYR A 27 51.62 -36.68 -49.71
C TYR A 27 53.16 -36.51 -49.62
N PHE A 28 53.63 -36.33 -48.37
CA PHE A 28 54.88 -36.77 -47.69
C PHE A 28 56.31 -36.30 -48.08
N PRO A 29 57.28 -36.31 -47.11
CA PRO A 29 58.59 -35.64 -47.18
C PRO A 29 59.76 -36.58 -47.54
N ILE A 30 60.86 -36.02 -48.06
CA ILE A 30 62.15 -36.70 -48.33
C ILE A 30 63.33 -35.81 -47.86
N VAL A 31 64.40 -36.47 -47.40
CA VAL A 31 65.52 -35.99 -46.57
C VAL A 31 66.83 -35.73 -47.38
N GLN A 32 67.49 -34.58 -47.12
CA GLN A 32 68.96 -34.18 -47.13
C GLN A 32 69.89 -34.47 -48.36
N PRO A 33 70.98 -33.69 -48.67
CA PRO A 33 72.04 -33.19 -47.75
C PRO A 33 72.65 -31.78 -48.02
N VAL A 34 73.64 -31.46 -47.17
CA VAL A 34 74.47 -30.25 -46.98
C VAL A 34 75.40 -29.93 -48.16
N GLU A 35 75.64 -28.64 -48.46
CA GLU A 35 76.97 -28.14 -48.88
C GLU A 35 77.16 -26.63 -48.59
N ASP A 36 78.35 -26.30 -48.11
CA ASP A 36 78.81 -25.02 -47.56
C ASP A 36 78.97 -23.90 -48.61
N THR A 37 78.73 -22.63 -48.20
CA THR A 37 79.69 -21.52 -48.39
C THR A 37 79.24 -20.22 -47.67
N PHE A 38 80.08 -19.75 -46.75
CA PHE A 38 80.15 -18.36 -46.24
C PHE A 38 80.75 -17.40 -47.30
N PRO A 39 80.79 -16.05 -47.13
CA PRO A 39 80.36 -15.20 -46.00
C PRO A 39 79.52 -13.93 -46.38
N GLY A 40 78.86 -13.28 -45.40
CA GLY A 40 78.52 -11.85 -45.54
C GLY A 40 77.40 -11.27 -44.65
N GLN A 41 77.82 -10.59 -43.58
CA GLN A 41 77.19 -9.40 -42.95
C GLN A 41 75.80 -9.48 -42.27
N GLY A 42 75.81 -9.33 -40.94
CA GLY A 42 75.23 -8.13 -40.32
C GLY A 42 73.76 -8.15 -39.85
N SER A 43 73.58 -8.48 -38.56
CA SER A 43 72.68 -7.80 -37.61
C SER A 43 71.16 -7.69 -37.89
N THR A 44 70.34 -8.37 -37.07
CA THR A 44 69.23 -7.77 -36.28
C THR A 44 68.45 -8.86 -35.53
N HIS A 45 68.68 -9.04 -34.22
CA HIS A 45 67.87 -9.96 -33.39
C HIS A 45 67.43 -9.34 -32.05
N ILE A 46 67.41 -7.99 -31.95
CA ILE A 46 67.10 -7.27 -30.70
C ILE A 46 65.70 -6.60 -30.73
N SER A 47 64.94 -6.65 -31.84
CA SER A 47 63.66 -5.92 -31.93
C SER A 47 62.44 -6.68 -31.39
N GLU A 48 62.34 -8.00 -31.52
CA GLU A 48 61.07 -8.70 -31.20
C GLU A 48 60.86 -8.94 -29.70
N MET A 49 61.91 -9.28 -28.95
CA MET A 49 61.80 -9.52 -27.50
C MET A 49 61.45 -8.24 -26.74
N GLN A 50 62.00 -7.09 -27.13
CA GLN A 50 61.69 -5.82 -26.46
C GLN A 50 60.23 -5.38 -26.67
N ILE A 51 59.65 -5.64 -27.85
CA ILE A 51 58.24 -5.34 -28.11
C ILE A 51 57.32 -6.18 -27.22
N ILE A 52 57.63 -7.46 -27.02
CA ILE A 52 56.84 -8.35 -26.16
C ILE A 52 56.91 -7.91 -24.69
N TYR A 53 58.08 -7.52 -24.18
CA TYR A 53 58.21 -7.03 -22.80
C TYR A 53 57.49 -5.69 -22.58
N VAL A 54 57.52 -4.79 -23.56
CA VAL A 54 56.78 -3.51 -23.49
C VAL A 54 55.28 -3.75 -23.56
N ALA A 55 54.81 -4.66 -24.42
CA ALA A 55 53.40 -5.03 -24.51
C ALA A 55 52.89 -5.71 -23.24
N ALA A 56 53.68 -6.62 -22.65
CA ALA A 56 53.35 -7.26 -21.37
C ALA A 56 53.35 -6.25 -20.20
N GLY A 57 54.28 -5.29 -20.20
CA GLY A 57 54.32 -4.19 -19.24
C GLY A 57 53.09 -3.28 -19.34
N LEU A 58 52.68 -2.93 -20.56
CA LEU A 58 51.47 -2.15 -20.80
C LEU A 58 50.20 -2.89 -20.38
N PHE A 59 50.13 -4.19 -20.67
CA PHE A 59 48.98 -5.02 -20.29
C PHE A 59 48.86 -5.16 -18.76
N THR A 60 49.98 -5.40 -18.07
CA THR A 60 50.00 -5.48 -16.60
C THR A 60 49.68 -4.13 -15.96
N PHE A 61 50.16 -3.02 -16.52
CA PHE A 61 49.78 -1.68 -16.07
C PHE A 61 48.28 -1.40 -16.24
N LEU A 62 47.70 -1.73 -17.40
CA LEU A 62 46.26 -1.59 -17.66
C LEU A 62 45.42 -2.47 -16.73
N LEU A 63 45.89 -3.69 -16.42
CA LEU A 63 45.23 -4.58 -15.47
C LEU A 63 45.26 -4.00 -14.05
N LEU A 64 46.39 -3.46 -13.60
CA LEU A 64 46.48 -2.83 -12.28
C LEU A 64 45.65 -1.55 -12.20
N LEU A 65 45.58 -0.77 -13.29
CA LEU A 65 44.77 0.44 -13.36
C LEU A 65 43.27 0.12 -13.34
N THR A 66 42.84 -0.93 -14.02
CA THR A 66 41.44 -1.41 -13.98
C THR A 66 41.08 -2.00 -12.62
N ILE A 67 41.96 -2.77 -11.97
CA ILE A 67 41.76 -3.23 -10.59
C ILE A 67 41.73 -2.04 -9.63
N GLY A 68 42.59 -1.05 -9.81
CA GLY A 68 42.58 0.21 -9.06
C GLY A 68 41.26 0.97 -9.23
N LEU A 69 40.77 1.11 -10.46
CA LEU A 69 39.49 1.75 -10.75
C LEU A 69 38.31 0.97 -10.17
N CYS A 70 38.32 -0.36 -10.27
CA CYS A 70 37.29 -1.23 -9.69
C CYS A 70 37.30 -1.18 -8.17
N THR A 71 38.48 -1.18 -7.53
CA THR A 71 38.59 -1.04 -6.07
C THR A 71 38.19 0.36 -5.61
N LEU A 72 38.51 1.41 -6.37
CA LEU A 72 38.07 2.77 -6.10
C LEU A 72 36.56 2.93 -6.31
N LEU A 73 35.97 2.29 -7.33
CA LEU A 73 34.53 2.23 -7.56
C LEU A 73 33.82 1.39 -6.50
N CYS A 74 34.41 0.29 -6.04
CA CYS A 74 33.89 -0.50 -4.94
C CYS A 74 34.00 0.24 -3.61
N PHE A 75 35.08 0.99 -3.38
CA PHE A 75 35.24 1.85 -2.20
C PHE A 75 34.29 3.05 -2.26
N TYR A 76 34.11 3.64 -3.44
CA TYR A 76 33.13 4.69 -3.69
C TYR A 76 31.70 4.16 -3.50
N ARG A 77 31.37 2.97 -4.02
CA ARG A 77 30.08 2.30 -3.78
C ARG A 77 29.88 1.83 -2.35
N ARG A 78 30.94 1.47 -1.61
CA ARG A 78 30.86 1.04 -0.21
C ARG A 78 30.73 2.23 0.74
N ARG A 79 31.41 3.33 0.43
CA ARG A 79 31.25 4.64 1.09
C ARG A 79 29.91 5.28 0.73
N ASN A 80 29.46 5.12 -0.52
CA ASN A 80 28.17 5.59 -0.97
C ASN A 80 27.02 4.65 -0.65
N LYS A 81 27.21 3.38 -0.27
CA LYS A 81 26.09 2.53 0.18
C LYS A 81 25.45 3.07 1.47
N HIS A 82 26.26 3.67 2.34
CA HIS A 82 25.78 4.37 3.53
C HIS A 82 25.12 5.73 3.19
N LEU A 83 25.38 6.28 2.00
CA LEU A 83 24.78 7.52 1.49
C LEU A 83 23.65 7.27 0.48
N GLU A 84 23.57 6.11 -0.18
CA GLU A 84 22.55 5.74 -1.17
C GLU A 84 21.30 5.23 -0.45
N GLU A 85 21.41 4.53 0.69
CA GLU A 85 20.25 4.29 1.55
C GLU A 85 19.72 5.60 2.18
N GLU A 86 20.58 6.62 2.33
CA GLU A 86 20.22 7.95 2.84
C GLU A 86 19.67 8.90 1.74
N LEU A 87 20.20 8.83 0.51
CA LEU A 87 19.88 9.72 -0.62
C LEU A 87 18.82 9.16 -1.60
N VAL A 88 18.69 7.83 -1.73
CA VAL A 88 17.65 7.24 -2.60
C VAL A 88 16.27 7.33 -1.92
N ALA A 89 16.24 7.39 -0.59
CA ALA A 89 15.02 7.68 0.16
C ALA A 89 14.70 9.19 0.23
N GLU A 90 15.61 10.08 -0.18
CA GLU A 90 15.44 11.54 -0.13
C GLU A 90 15.72 12.23 -1.47
N SER A 91 14.76 12.14 -2.39
CA SER A 91 14.46 13.21 -3.35
C SER A 91 15.68 13.89 -4.04
N LEU A 92 16.64 13.11 -4.54
CA LEU A 92 17.63 13.68 -5.48
C LEU A 92 16.94 14.07 -6.81
N SER A 93 15.92 13.33 -7.25
CA SER A 93 15.12 13.68 -8.43
C SER A 93 14.32 14.98 -8.25
N GLY A 94 13.84 15.25 -7.04
CA GLY A 94 13.13 16.49 -6.69
C GLY A 94 14.08 17.68 -6.55
N SER A 95 15.22 17.53 -5.86
CA SER A 95 16.22 18.59 -5.72
C SER A 95 16.98 18.89 -7.00
N LEU A 96 17.48 17.86 -7.71
CA LEU A 96 18.11 18.04 -9.02
C LEU A 96 17.10 18.49 -10.06
N GLY A 97 15.89 17.95 -10.06
CA GLY A 97 14.80 18.44 -10.91
C GLY A 97 14.47 19.91 -10.66
N ARG A 98 14.60 20.42 -9.42
CA ARG A 98 14.46 21.85 -9.11
C ARG A 98 15.64 22.68 -9.60
N ILE A 99 16.88 22.18 -9.45
CA ILE A 99 18.08 22.84 -9.95
C ILE A 99 18.05 22.92 -11.49
N PHE A 100 17.72 21.83 -12.17
CA PHE A 100 17.55 21.79 -13.62
C PHE A 100 16.36 22.64 -14.10
N ARG A 101 15.24 22.69 -13.36
CA ARG A 101 14.12 23.61 -13.65
C ARG A 101 14.50 25.08 -13.46
N SER A 102 15.24 25.40 -12.40
CA SER A 102 15.77 26.75 -12.13
C SER A 102 16.77 27.19 -13.21
N LEU A 103 17.66 26.30 -13.66
CA LEU A 103 18.61 26.56 -14.73
C LEU A 103 17.91 26.72 -16.09
N ARG A 104 16.86 25.94 -16.37
CA ARG A 104 16.08 26.04 -17.62
C ARG A 104 15.24 27.32 -17.69
N ARG A 105 14.72 27.81 -16.55
CA ARG A 105 13.96 29.08 -16.47
C ARG A 105 14.85 30.33 -16.38
N SER A 106 16.12 30.21 -15.98
CA SER A 106 17.05 31.36 -15.92
C SER A 106 17.35 31.98 -17.30
N HIS A 107 17.00 31.30 -18.40
CA HIS A 107 17.11 31.82 -19.76
C HIS A 107 15.78 32.32 -20.37
N THR A 108 14.70 32.43 -19.58
CA THR A 108 13.41 32.96 -20.06
C THR A 108 12.81 33.91 -19.03
N LEU A 109 13.48 35.05 -18.83
CA LEU A 109 12.95 36.16 -18.05
C LEU A 109 12.04 37.00 -18.95
N MET A 110 10.86 36.46 -19.24
CA MET A 110 9.72 37.25 -19.71
C MET A 110 8.56 36.93 -18.78
N SER A 111 7.94 37.98 -18.24
CA SER A 111 6.67 37.91 -17.53
C SER A 111 5.63 37.27 -18.45
N GLN A 112 5.45 35.95 -18.36
CA GLN A 112 4.28 35.34 -18.95
C GLN A 112 3.06 35.91 -18.23
N PRO A 113 2.02 36.34 -18.96
CA PRO A 113 0.74 36.69 -18.32
C PRO A 113 0.30 35.48 -17.48
N ALA A 114 -0.26 35.74 -16.30
CA ALA A 114 -0.84 34.69 -15.48
C ALA A 114 -1.81 33.89 -16.35
N ILE A 115 -1.61 32.57 -16.43
CA ILE A 115 -2.53 31.69 -17.15
C ILE A 115 -3.80 31.69 -16.34
N ASP A 116 -4.81 32.45 -16.76
CA ASP A 116 -6.12 32.43 -16.16
C ASP A 116 -6.93 31.30 -16.81
N ILE A 117 -7.12 30.22 -16.05
CA ILE A 117 -7.92 29.08 -16.49
C ILE A 117 -9.35 29.32 -16.03
N LYS A 118 -10.30 29.28 -16.98
CA LYS A 118 -11.72 29.48 -16.67
C LYS A 118 -12.22 28.47 -15.61
N PRO A 119 -13.13 28.88 -14.72
CA PRO A 119 -13.79 27.96 -13.81
C PRO A 119 -14.48 26.82 -14.56
N ILE A 120 -14.51 25.62 -13.97
CA ILE A 120 -15.12 24.43 -14.55
C ILE A 120 -16.55 24.28 -13.99
N PRO A 121 -17.60 24.35 -14.83
CA PRO A 121 -18.98 24.11 -14.39
C PRO A 121 -19.17 22.71 -13.79
N ARG A 122 -20.09 22.57 -12.82
CA ARG A 122 -20.35 21.31 -12.09
C ARG A 122 -20.65 20.13 -13.02
N ASP A 123 -21.41 20.37 -14.08
CA ASP A 123 -21.82 19.41 -15.09
C ASP A 123 -20.69 19.02 -16.07
N GLU A 124 -19.67 19.87 -16.21
CA GLU A 124 -18.50 19.63 -17.06
C GLU A 124 -17.33 18.95 -16.33
N LEU A 125 -17.37 18.84 -14.99
CA LEU A 125 -16.26 18.28 -14.21
C LEU A 125 -15.88 16.86 -14.64
N VAL A 126 -16.86 16.02 -14.97
CA VAL A 126 -16.65 14.64 -15.41
C VAL A 126 -15.96 14.60 -16.77
N SER A 127 -16.48 15.33 -17.75
CA SER A 127 -15.93 15.34 -19.11
C SER A 127 -14.53 15.94 -19.15
N GLN A 128 -14.29 17.03 -18.41
CA GLN A 128 -12.96 17.62 -18.29
C GLN A 128 -11.96 16.72 -17.57
N TYR A 129 -12.39 16.00 -16.53
CA TYR A 129 -11.52 15.04 -15.84
C TYR A 129 -11.08 13.92 -16.80
N VAL A 130 -12.03 13.31 -17.51
CA VAL A 130 -11.75 12.25 -18.49
C VAL A 130 -10.87 12.76 -19.64
N GLU A 131 -11.10 13.99 -20.12
CA GLU A 131 -10.26 14.60 -21.17
C GLU A 131 -8.82 14.78 -20.70
N LYS A 132 -8.61 15.27 -19.46
CA LYS A 132 -7.29 15.52 -18.90
C LYS A 132 -6.51 14.26 -18.55
N LEU A 133 -7.19 13.12 -18.36
CA LEU A 133 -6.58 11.80 -18.17
C LEU A 133 -5.97 11.23 -19.47
N LYS A 134 -6.40 11.70 -20.66
CA LYS A 134 -5.87 11.23 -21.94
C LYS A 134 -4.35 11.47 -22.05
N ASP A 135 -3.71 10.71 -22.92
CA ASP A 135 -2.27 10.79 -23.21
C ASP A 135 -1.37 10.71 -21.97
N SER A 136 -1.69 9.81 -21.04
CA SER A 136 -0.93 9.63 -19.79
C SER A 136 -0.89 10.89 -18.90
N GLU A 137 -2.08 11.47 -18.66
CA GLU A 137 -2.29 12.64 -17.79
C GLU A 137 -1.60 13.91 -18.28
N LEU A 138 -1.38 14.04 -19.61
CA LEU A 138 -0.64 15.18 -20.17
C LEU A 138 -1.33 16.52 -19.89
N GLY A 139 -2.67 16.53 -19.88
CA GLY A 139 -3.47 17.71 -19.54
C GLY A 139 -3.19 18.20 -18.12
N PHE A 140 -3.28 17.31 -17.14
CA PHE A 140 -2.96 17.63 -15.74
C PHE A 140 -1.51 18.06 -15.56
N ARG A 141 -0.56 17.37 -16.22
CA ARG A 141 0.86 17.70 -16.11
C ARG A 141 1.16 19.12 -16.59
N ARG A 142 0.59 19.53 -17.73
CA ARG A 142 0.79 20.87 -18.29
C ARG A 142 0.27 21.99 -17.37
N GLU A 143 -0.93 21.81 -16.82
CA GLU A 143 -1.49 22.77 -15.85
C GLU A 143 -0.65 22.80 -14.57
N TYR A 144 -0.34 21.64 -13.99
CA TYR A 144 0.44 21.59 -12.76
C TYR A 144 1.82 22.25 -12.90
N GLU A 145 2.51 22.02 -14.03
CA GLU A 145 3.81 22.64 -14.32
C GLU A 145 3.74 24.15 -14.58
N SER A 146 2.55 24.68 -14.91
CA SER A 146 2.35 26.11 -15.12
C SER A 146 2.04 26.88 -13.84
N LEU A 147 1.76 26.19 -12.73
CA LEU A 147 1.56 26.82 -11.42
C LEU A 147 2.79 27.65 -11.01
N PRO A 148 2.58 28.84 -10.39
CA PRO A 148 3.68 29.67 -9.92
C PRO A 148 4.44 28.98 -8.77
N GLU A 149 5.76 29.15 -8.76
CA GLU A 149 6.65 28.66 -7.69
C GLU A 149 7.29 29.81 -6.90
N LYS A 150 7.36 31.02 -7.48
CA LYS A 150 7.98 32.20 -6.90
C LYS A 150 7.10 33.41 -7.15
N PHE A 151 7.03 34.28 -6.16
CA PHE A 151 6.30 35.54 -6.23
C PHE A 151 7.25 36.67 -5.82
N TYR A 152 7.32 37.73 -6.61
CA TYR A 152 8.28 38.82 -6.41
C TYR A 152 7.95 39.68 -5.18
N ASP A 153 6.69 39.68 -4.77
CA ASP A 153 6.13 40.38 -3.62
C ASP A 153 6.04 39.50 -2.36
N ARG A 154 6.64 38.30 -2.39
CA ARG A 154 6.74 37.40 -1.24
C ARG A 154 8.18 37.24 -0.80
N THR A 155 8.43 37.49 0.48
CA THR A 155 9.76 37.36 1.09
C THR A 155 9.73 36.26 2.15
N SER A 156 10.88 35.67 2.47
CA SER A 156 11.01 34.64 3.51
C SER A 156 12.15 34.91 4.48
N ARG A 157 12.43 36.22 4.73
CA ARG A 157 13.56 36.70 5.51
C ARG A 157 13.59 36.11 6.92
N ALA A 158 12.43 36.02 7.59
CA ALA A 158 12.36 35.42 8.92
C ALA A 158 12.74 33.92 8.90
N SER A 159 12.33 33.19 7.86
CA SER A 159 12.67 31.78 7.67
C SER A 159 14.14 31.55 7.28
N ASP A 160 14.81 32.58 6.76
CA ASP A 160 16.21 32.56 6.32
C ASP A 160 17.19 33.04 7.40
N MET A 161 16.70 33.57 8.53
CA MET A 161 17.57 33.94 9.65
C MET A 161 18.30 32.71 10.20
N ILE A 162 19.57 32.90 10.58
CA ILE A 162 20.45 31.82 11.05
C ILE A 162 19.86 31.16 12.30
N GLU A 163 19.28 31.96 13.19
CA GLU A 163 18.62 31.56 14.42
C GLU A 163 17.38 30.67 14.17
N ASN A 164 16.74 30.84 13.00
CA ASN A 164 15.53 30.10 12.63
C ASN A 164 15.82 28.91 11.69
N ALA A 165 17.06 28.72 11.23
CA ALA A 165 17.42 27.66 10.31
C ALA A 165 17.04 26.28 10.85
N GLN A 166 17.31 26.02 12.14
CA GLN A 166 17.00 24.76 12.83
C GLN A 166 15.50 24.58 13.14
N LYS A 167 14.68 25.63 13.00
CA LYS A 167 13.23 25.57 13.19
C LYS A 167 12.50 25.09 11.93
N ASN A 168 13.21 24.94 10.81
CA ASN A 168 12.69 24.45 9.54
C ASN A 168 13.06 22.97 9.35
N ARG A 169 12.05 22.10 9.21
CA ARG A 169 12.25 20.68 8.88
C ARG A 169 12.89 20.50 7.51
N TYR A 170 12.52 21.37 6.57
CA TYR A 170 13.02 21.35 5.20
C TYR A 170 13.55 22.75 4.82
N PRO A 171 14.84 22.88 4.43
CA PRO A 171 15.43 24.18 4.11
C PRO A 171 14.73 24.93 2.96
N ASP A 172 14.06 24.20 2.07
CA ASP A 172 13.35 24.71 0.90
C ASP A 172 11.88 25.08 1.17
N ILE A 173 11.33 24.70 2.33
CA ILE A 173 9.96 25.00 2.72
C ILE A 173 9.98 26.15 3.72
N LYS A 174 9.68 27.35 3.25
CA LYS A 174 9.80 28.58 4.01
C LYS A 174 8.44 29.22 4.21
N ALA A 175 8.23 29.83 5.38
CA ALA A 175 7.06 30.66 5.62
C ALA A 175 7.28 32.06 5.03
N TYR A 176 6.32 32.53 4.23
CA TYR A 176 6.34 33.91 3.72
C TYR A 176 6.12 34.93 4.84
N ASP A 177 6.91 35.99 4.87
CA ASP A 177 6.90 37.00 5.93
C ASP A 177 5.54 37.72 6.04
N GLN A 178 4.86 37.89 4.92
CA GLN A 178 3.58 38.62 4.80
C GLN A 178 2.42 37.88 5.47
N THR A 179 2.47 36.54 5.47
CA THR A 179 1.36 35.68 5.91
C THR A 179 1.75 34.74 7.03
N ARG A 180 3.02 34.72 7.47
CA ARG A 180 3.46 33.82 8.54
C ARG A 180 2.71 34.06 9.84
N VAL A 181 2.52 33.01 10.61
CA VAL A 181 2.13 33.13 12.00
C VAL A 181 3.31 33.72 12.78
N LYS A 182 3.04 34.75 13.59
CA LYS A 182 4.04 35.41 14.43
C LYS A 182 3.71 35.11 15.88
N LEU A 183 4.62 34.44 16.56
CA LEU A 183 4.47 34.20 17.99
C LEU A 183 4.86 35.45 18.77
N THR A 184 4.40 35.54 20.01
CA THR A 184 4.79 36.61 20.91
C THR A 184 6.30 36.55 21.14
N GLN A 185 6.98 37.67 20.90
CA GLN A 185 8.43 37.75 21.05
C GLN A 185 8.80 37.58 22.52
N ILE A 186 9.67 36.61 22.82
CA ILE A 186 10.20 36.39 24.16
C ILE A 186 11.41 37.31 24.37
N ASN A 187 11.43 38.01 25.50
CA ASN A 187 12.49 38.94 25.86
C ASN A 187 13.85 38.23 25.91
N GLY A 188 14.84 38.78 25.20
CA GLY A 188 16.20 38.24 25.15
C GLY A 188 16.40 37.04 24.20
N ALA A 189 15.35 36.49 23.59
CA ALA A 189 15.43 35.34 22.69
C ALA A 189 15.18 35.73 21.23
N ILE A 190 16.24 36.01 20.47
CA ILE A 190 16.16 36.35 19.04
C ILE A 190 15.54 35.17 18.26
N GLY A 191 14.60 35.45 17.35
CA GLY A 191 13.90 34.42 16.56
C GLY A 191 12.84 33.63 17.34
N SER A 192 12.50 34.04 18.56
CA SER A 192 11.40 33.42 19.33
C SER A 192 10.02 33.75 18.76
N ASP A 193 9.87 34.77 17.92
CA ASP A 193 8.61 35.08 17.22
C ASP A 193 8.34 34.15 16.00
N TYR A 194 9.28 33.26 15.67
CA TYR A 194 9.25 32.46 14.46
C TYR A 194 8.72 31.04 14.70
N ILE A 195 7.79 30.65 13.84
CA ILE A 195 7.37 29.27 13.60
C ILE A 195 7.10 29.10 12.09
N ASN A 196 7.40 27.91 11.55
CA ASN A 196 7.13 27.63 10.13
C ASN A 196 5.65 27.29 9.91
N ALA A 197 4.84 28.35 9.85
CA ALA A 197 3.41 28.28 9.58
C ALA A 197 2.93 29.57 8.90
N ASN A 198 1.88 29.47 8.09
CA ASN A 198 1.23 30.62 7.45
C ASN A 198 -0.28 30.59 7.64
N TYR A 199 -0.88 31.76 7.80
CA TYR A 199 -2.32 31.93 7.62
C TYR A 199 -2.68 31.69 6.16
N VAL A 200 -3.75 30.94 5.95
CA VAL A 200 -4.33 30.69 4.64
C VAL A 200 -5.82 30.98 4.67
N LEU A 201 -6.30 31.68 3.64
CA LEU A 201 -7.71 32.02 3.47
C LEU A 201 -8.52 30.75 3.17
N GLY A 202 -9.74 30.69 3.69
CA GLY A 202 -10.76 29.76 3.23
C GLY A 202 -11.64 30.41 2.18
N TYR A 203 -12.55 29.63 1.61
CA TYR A 203 -13.55 30.16 0.69
C TYR A 203 -14.46 31.18 1.42
N LYS A 204 -14.45 32.43 0.94
CA LYS A 204 -15.14 33.60 1.53
C LYS A 204 -14.82 33.88 3.02
N GLU A 205 -13.85 33.20 3.61
CA GLU A 205 -13.50 33.29 5.02
C GLU A 205 -12.04 33.69 5.22
N ARG A 206 -11.81 34.79 5.92
CA ARG A 206 -10.46 35.31 6.15
C ARG A 206 -9.77 34.56 7.28
N LYS A 207 -8.55 34.07 7.02
CA LYS A 207 -7.69 33.38 8.00
C LYS A 207 -8.34 32.14 8.64
N LYS A 208 -9.19 31.44 7.89
CA LYS A 208 -9.79 30.16 8.31
C LYS A 208 -8.73 29.14 8.74
N PHE A 209 -7.58 29.10 8.05
CA PHE A 209 -6.58 28.07 8.26
C PHE A 209 -5.24 28.61 8.75
N ILE A 210 -4.54 27.77 9.52
CA ILE A 210 -3.08 27.84 9.71
C ILE A 210 -2.47 26.59 9.09
N CYS A 211 -1.71 26.75 8.01
CA CYS A 211 -0.94 25.68 7.39
C CYS A 211 0.46 25.63 8.02
N ALA A 212 0.74 24.57 8.77
CA ALA A 212 1.98 24.45 9.55
C ALA A 212 2.81 23.22 9.16
N GLN A 213 4.12 23.33 9.35
CA GLN A 213 5.02 22.18 9.39
C GLN A 213 4.66 21.26 10.57
N GLY A 214 4.84 19.95 10.41
CA GLY A 214 4.76 19.00 11.52
C GLY A 214 5.88 19.24 12.53
N PRO A 215 5.58 19.35 13.83
CA PRO A 215 6.55 19.71 14.84
C PRO A 215 7.76 18.76 14.87
N MET A 216 8.91 19.33 15.24
CA MET A 216 10.15 18.63 15.51
C MET A 216 10.42 18.66 17.01
N ASP A 217 11.37 17.87 17.50
CA ASP A 217 11.76 17.92 18.92
C ASP A 217 12.18 19.34 19.34
N ALA A 218 12.85 20.07 18.44
CA ALA A 218 13.28 21.45 18.67
C ALA A 218 12.18 22.51 18.53
N THR A 219 10.97 22.16 18.05
CA THR A 219 9.90 23.14 17.77
C THR A 219 8.53 22.77 18.34
N VAL A 220 8.45 21.69 19.14
CA VAL A 220 7.19 21.24 19.72
C VAL A 220 6.64 22.23 20.74
N GLU A 221 7.52 22.96 21.43
CA GLU A 221 7.15 24.05 22.34
C GLU A 221 6.51 25.22 21.58
N GLU A 222 7.18 25.73 20.53
CA GLU A 222 6.60 26.79 19.70
C GLU A 222 5.30 26.35 19.02
N PHE A 223 5.17 25.07 18.67
CA PHE A 223 3.94 24.53 18.09
C PHE A 223 2.77 24.65 19.08
N TRP A 224 2.91 24.19 20.33
CA TRP A 224 1.86 24.35 21.33
C TRP A 224 1.58 25.80 21.69
N ARG A 225 2.63 26.61 21.80
CA ARG A 225 2.50 28.05 22.00
C ARG A 225 1.70 28.71 20.88
N MET A 226 1.89 28.28 19.62
CA MET A 226 1.08 28.74 18.49
C MET A 226 -0.41 28.39 18.66
N LEU A 227 -0.74 27.15 19.02
CA LEU A 227 -2.15 26.76 19.21
C LEU A 227 -2.82 27.60 20.30
N VAL A 228 -2.12 27.84 21.40
CA VAL A 228 -2.59 28.65 22.53
C VAL A 228 -2.76 30.12 22.13
N GLU A 229 -1.72 30.75 21.57
CA GLU A 229 -1.74 32.18 21.21
C GLU A 229 -2.77 32.49 20.12
N GLN A 230 -3.07 31.54 19.23
CA GLN A 230 -4.07 31.70 18.17
C GLN A 230 -5.45 31.15 18.54
N GLY A 231 -5.61 30.57 19.74
CA GLY A 231 -6.88 30.01 20.21
C GLY A 231 -7.38 28.84 19.35
N CYS A 232 -6.49 28.05 18.76
CA CYS A 232 -6.84 26.96 17.85
C CYS A 232 -7.50 25.78 18.59
N GLY A 233 -8.82 25.70 18.57
CA GLY A 233 -9.58 24.60 19.18
C GLY A 233 -9.65 23.31 18.34
N VAL A 234 -9.27 23.36 17.06
CA VAL A 234 -9.24 22.19 16.16
C VAL A 234 -7.90 22.11 15.44
N CYS A 235 -7.31 20.92 15.45
CA CYS A 235 -6.02 20.62 14.83
C CYS A 235 -6.13 19.38 13.93
N VAL A 236 -5.71 19.48 12.68
CA VAL A 236 -5.73 18.38 11.70
C VAL A 236 -4.31 17.92 11.40
N MET A 237 -4.03 16.64 11.66
CA MET A 237 -2.78 15.96 11.39
C MET A 237 -2.98 14.98 10.23
N LEU A 238 -2.28 15.23 9.12
CA LEU A 238 -2.42 14.46 7.88
C LEU A 238 -1.23 13.53 7.60
N THR A 239 -0.46 13.18 8.62
CA THR A 239 0.73 12.32 8.48
C THR A 239 0.86 11.40 9.65
N ASN A 240 1.31 10.18 9.42
CA ASN A 240 1.81 9.33 10.49
C ASN A 240 3.11 9.90 11.04
N LEU A 241 3.50 9.49 12.25
CA LEU A 241 4.74 9.95 12.89
C LEU A 241 5.98 9.54 12.09
N GLU A 242 5.96 8.31 11.58
CA GLU A 242 7.03 7.74 10.76
C GLU A 242 6.41 7.05 9.54
N GLU A 243 7.04 7.25 8.38
CA GLU A 243 6.61 6.65 7.12
C GLU A 243 7.85 6.21 6.35
N THR A 244 7.89 4.94 5.90
CA THR A 244 9.03 4.37 5.16
C THR A 244 10.39 4.53 5.87
N GLY A 245 10.44 4.36 7.19
CA GLY A 245 11.67 4.51 7.98
C GLY A 245 12.07 5.97 8.26
N LYS A 246 11.23 6.95 7.90
CA LYS A 246 11.54 8.39 8.06
C LYS A 246 10.55 9.08 8.98
N ILE A 247 11.08 9.79 9.98
CA ILE A 247 10.29 10.63 10.88
C ILE A 247 9.70 11.80 10.10
N LYS A 248 8.36 11.88 10.07
CA LYS A 248 7.58 12.94 9.42
C LYS A 248 7.08 13.97 10.42
N CYS A 249 6.78 13.53 11.64
CA CYS A 249 6.29 14.37 12.72
C CYS A 249 6.68 13.74 14.05
N VAL A 250 7.09 14.54 15.04
CA VAL A 250 7.27 14.02 16.40
C VAL A 250 5.93 13.88 17.09
N LYS A 251 5.83 12.99 18.08
CA LYS A 251 4.64 12.87 18.92
C LYS A 251 4.59 14.07 19.87
N TYR A 252 3.67 14.99 19.59
CA TYR A 252 3.50 16.22 20.36
C TYR A 252 2.35 16.16 21.37
N TRP A 253 1.76 14.98 21.60
CA TRP A 253 0.72 14.77 22.60
C TRP A 253 1.15 13.70 23.62
N PRO A 254 0.62 13.74 24.86
CA PRO A 254 0.93 12.76 25.90
C PRO A 254 0.27 11.40 25.67
N GLU A 255 0.67 10.41 26.47
CA GLU A 255 -0.11 9.19 26.69
C GLU A 255 -1.26 9.44 27.69
N SER A 256 -2.21 8.51 27.74
CA SER A 256 -3.31 8.57 28.71
C SER A 256 -2.77 8.59 30.15
N ASN A 257 -3.33 9.47 30.99
CA ASN A 257 -2.94 9.68 32.40
C ASN A 257 -1.49 10.15 32.63
N GLN A 258 -0.78 10.59 31.59
CA GLN A 258 0.60 11.09 31.71
C GLN A 258 0.70 12.47 31.07
N PRO A 259 0.24 13.55 31.74
CA PRO A 259 0.34 14.90 31.21
C PRO A 259 1.79 15.23 30.82
N LYS A 260 1.96 15.92 29.70
CA LYS A 260 3.28 16.29 29.19
C LYS A 260 3.36 17.81 29.07
N THR A 261 4.40 18.37 29.68
CA THR A 261 4.68 19.81 29.64
C THR A 261 5.68 20.11 28.51
N PHE A 262 5.34 21.11 27.70
CA PHE A 262 6.13 21.65 26.59
C PHE A 262 6.32 23.15 26.84
N GLY A 263 7.50 23.55 27.32
CA GLY A 263 7.72 24.92 27.79
C GLY A 263 6.80 25.26 28.96
N ASN A 264 5.99 26.31 28.81
CA ASN A 264 4.99 26.75 29.78
C ASN A 264 3.58 26.17 29.55
N VAL A 265 3.42 25.25 28.59
CA VAL A 265 2.14 24.64 28.23
C VAL A 265 2.10 23.19 28.69
N THR A 266 1.10 22.82 29.48
CA THR A 266 0.86 21.43 29.90
C THR A 266 -0.31 20.84 29.12
N VAL A 267 -0.10 19.69 28.51
CA VAL A 267 -1.09 19.01 27.65
C VAL A 267 -1.54 17.72 28.33
N HIS A 268 -2.85 17.51 28.35
CA HIS A 268 -3.51 16.33 28.89
C HIS A 268 -4.30 15.63 27.79
N LEU A 269 -4.15 14.30 27.65
CA LEU A 269 -5.03 13.50 26.81
C LEU A 269 -6.29 13.15 27.60
N VAL A 270 -7.43 13.74 27.21
CA VAL A 270 -8.73 13.53 27.87
C VAL A 270 -9.45 12.32 27.27
N LYS A 271 -9.46 12.23 25.94
CA LYS A 271 -10.19 11.19 25.22
C LYS A 271 -9.47 10.85 23.92
N GLU A 272 -9.47 9.59 23.55
CA GLU A 272 -9.03 9.11 22.24
C GLU A 272 -10.13 8.19 21.66
N LYS A 273 -10.48 8.41 20.39
CA LYS A 273 -11.47 7.60 19.68
C LYS A 273 -10.95 7.26 18.28
N ALA A 274 -10.84 5.97 17.99
CA ALA A 274 -10.49 5.48 16.67
C ALA A 274 -11.72 5.38 15.77
N TYR A 275 -11.53 5.71 14.50
CA TYR A 275 -12.42 5.43 13.37
C TYR A 275 -11.64 4.63 12.33
N SER A 276 -12.28 4.29 11.22
CA SER A 276 -11.67 3.52 10.12
C SER A 276 -10.42 4.20 9.56
N ASP A 277 -10.55 5.46 9.16
CA ASP A 277 -9.54 6.15 8.36
C ASP A 277 -8.72 7.15 9.18
N TYR A 278 -9.22 7.49 10.37
CA TYR A 278 -8.69 8.55 11.22
C TYR A 278 -8.95 8.29 12.70
N MET A 279 -8.31 9.08 13.54
CA MET A 279 -8.47 9.08 14.98
C MET A 279 -8.75 10.49 15.48
N VAL A 280 -9.55 10.62 16.53
CA VAL A 280 -9.82 11.89 17.19
C VAL A 280 -9.32 11.85 18.62
N ARG A 281 -8.51 12.84 18.99
CA ARG A 281 -8.08 13.07 20.37
C ARG A 281 -8.67 14.37 20.89
N THR A 282 -9.22 14.32 22.10
CA THR A 282 -9.55 15.52 22.87
C THR A 282 -8.41 15.80 23.83
N LEU A 283 -7.77 16.95 23.65
CA LEU A 283 -6.62 17.39 24.43
C LEU A 283 -7.03 18.61 25.25
N ARG A 284 -6.79 18.58 26.56
CA ARG A 284 -6.91 19.77 27.41
C ARG A 284 -5.52 20.38 27.57
N VAL A 285 -5.41 21.65 27.21
CA VAL A 285 -4.16 22.40 27.19
C VAL A 285 -4.25 23.48 28.25
N GLU A 286 -3.27 23.57 29.14
CA GLU A 286 -3.23 24.54 30.23
C GLU A 286 -1.93 25.33 30.20
N TRP A 287 -2.01 26.63 30.49
CA TRP A 287 -0.84 27.52 30.59
C TRP A 287 -1.13 28.65 31.59
N GLY A 288 -0.07 29.34 32.01
CA GLY A 288 -0.14 30.34 33.08
C GLY A 288 0.06 29.72 34.47
N GLU A 289 0.14 30.58 35.49
CA GLU A 289 0.40 30.18 36.88
C GLU A 289 -0.64 30.80 37.82
N GLY A 290 -0.98 30.09 38.89
CA GLY A 290 -1.87 30.60 39.94
C GLY A 290 -3.28 30.92 39.45
N ASP A 291 -3.80 32.08 39.84
CA ASP A 291 -5.17 32.52 39.51
C ASP A 291 -5.34 32.91 38.03
N ASP A 292 -4.25 33.12 37.28
CA ASP A 292 -4.26 33.43 35.85
C ASP A 292 -4.14 32.17 34.97
N GLN A 293 -4.35 30.98 35.53
CA GLN A 293 -4.32 29.73 34.77
C GLN A 293 -5.41 29.73 33.70
N GLN A 294 -5.00 29.57 32.45
CA GLN A 294 -5.88 29.49 31.30
C GLN A 294 -5.92 28.06 30.75
N SER A 295 -7.02 27.71 30.09
CA SER A 295 -7.19 26.40 29.47
C SER A 295 -7.87 26.49 28.11
N LEU A 296 -7.47 25.61 27.20
CA LEU A 296 -8.04 25.44 25.86
C LEU A 296 -8.29 23.95 25.62
N GLU A 297 -9.48 23.61 25.14
CA GLU A 297 -9.74 22.27 24.61
C GLU A 297 -9.39 22.24 23.12
N VAL A 298 -8.52 21.30 22.73
CA VAL A 298 -8.09 21.09 21.35
C VAL A 298 -8.55 19.71 20.89
N GLN A 299 -9.32 19.66 19.81
CA GLN A 299 -9.67 18.42 19.12
C GLN A 299 -8.67 18.16 17.99
N GLN A 300 -7.84 17.12 18.16
CA GLN A 300 -6.89 16.70 17.14
C GLN A 300 -7.51 15.58 16.28
N TYR A 301 -7.67 15.85 14.99
CA TYR A 301 -8.09 14.91 13.97
C TYR A 301 -6.87 14.38 13.23
N HIS A 302 -6.55 13.10 13.39
CA HIS A 302 -5.38 12.46 12.79
C HIS A 302 -5.79 11.46 11.71
N TYR A 303 -5.62 11.84 10.44
CA TYR A 303 -5.92 10.97 9.29
C TYR A 303 -4.78 9.99 9.04
N LEU A 304 -5.07 8.68 9.06
CA LEU A 304 -4.07 7.60 9.13
C LEU A 304 -3.71 7.00 7.76
N LEU A 305 -4.64 7.06 6.79
CA LEU A 305 -4.52 6.33 5.52
C LEU A 305 -3.81 7.10 4.40
N TRP A 306 -3.45 8.36 4.64
CA TRP A 306 -2.78 9.16 3.63
C TRP A 306 -1.28 8.88 3.64
N LYS A 307 -0.83 7.89 2.87
CA LYS A 307 0.59 7.53 2.75
C LYS A 307 1.44 8.61 2.05
N ASP A 308 2.74 8.63 2.32
CA ASP A 308 3.63 9.64 1.72
C ASP A 308 3.78 9.53 0.21
N PHE A 309 3.92 10.70 -0.44
CA PHE A 309 4.12 10.87 -1.89
C PHE A 309 3.01 10.34 -2.80
N ILE A 310 1.93 9.78 -2.24
CA ILE A 310 0.76 9.28 -2.98
C ILE A 310 -0.46 10.14 -2.57
N ALA A 311 -1.41 10.29 -3.48
CA ALA A 311 -2.75 10.78 -3.13
C ALA A 311 -3.63 9.59 -2.72
N PRO A 312 -4.66 9.78 -1.88
CA PRO A 312 -5.57 8.69 -1.55
C PRO A 312 -6.20 8.11 -2.81
N GLU A 313 -6.31 6.78 -2.88
CA GLU A 313 -6.79 6.09 -4.09
C GLU A 313 -8.25 6.44 -4.37
N HIS A 314 -9.05 6.59 -3.31
CA HIS A 314 -10.45 6.98 -3.37
C HIS A 314 -10.70 8.28 -2.57
N PRO A 315 -11.35 9.29 -3.16
CA PRO A 315 -11.74 10.52 -2.49
C PRO A 315 -12.69 10.38 -1.31
N THR A 316 -13.53 9.34 -1.28
CA THR A 316 -14.63 9.18 -0.31
C THR A 316 -14.19 9.33 1.15
N GLY A 317 -13.09 8.68 1.55
CA GLY A 317 -12.58 8.77 2.93
C GLY A 317 -12.14 10.19 3.30
N VAL A 318 -11.47 10.90 2.38
CA VAL A 318 -11.02 12.29 2.60
C VAL A 318 -12.19 13.27 2.62
N LEU A 319 -13.15 13.13 1.71
CA LEU A 319 -14.36 13.96 1.68
C LEU A 319 -15.17 13.78 2.97
N SER A 320 -15.32 12.54 3.42
CA SER A 320 -16.03 12.21 4.66
C SER A 320 -15.29 12.79 5.87
N PHE A 321 -13.97 12.62 5.93
CA PHE A 321 -13.13 13.20 6.97
C PHE A 321 -13.21 14.72 7.01
N LEU A 322 -13.12 15.38 5.85
CA LEU A 322 -13.26 16.83 5.72
C LEU A 322 -14.61 17.31 6.28
N ARG A 323 -15.71 16.61 5.97
CA ARG A 323 -17.02 16.92 6.55
C ARG A 323 -17.00 16.84 8.08
N ARG A 324 -16.37 15.80 8.66
CA ARG A 324 -16.25 15.67 10.13
C ARG A 324 -15.39 16.76 10.77
N VAL A 325 -14.35 17.22 10.08
CA VAL A 325 -13.55 18.38 10.51
C VAL A 325 -14.39 19.65 10.47
N ASN A 326 -15.16 19.87 9.40
CA ASN A 326 -16.03 21.04 9.26
C ASN A 326 -17.20 21.05 10.25
N GLU A 327 -17.78 19.89 10.60
CA GLU A 327 -18.77 19.74 11.66
C GLU A 327 -18.22 20.15 13.05
N ALA A 328 -16.92 19.97 13.27
CA ALA A 328 -16.27 20.32 14.53
C ALA A 328 -15.71 21.75 14.57
N TYR A 329 -15.49 22.35 13.41
CA TYR A 329 -14.96 23.71 13.25
C TYR A 329 -16.06 24.77 13.44
N SER A 330 -15.68 25.87 14.07
CA SER A 330 -16.51 27.06 14.22
C SER A 330 -15.62 28.28 14.48
N ASN A 331 -16.07 29.48 14.09
CA ASN A 331 -15.25 30.70 14.13
C ASN A 331 -14.82 31.11 15.56
N ASP A 332 -15.54 30.67 16.58
CA ASP A 332 -15.21 30.86 18.00
C ASP A 332 -14.02 30.02 18.46
N LYS A 333 -13.63 28.99 17.71
CA LYS A 333 -12.48 28.11 18.00
C LYS A 333 -11.18 28.55 17.33
N GLY A 334 -11.09 29.81 16.90
CA GLY A 334 -9.93 30.35 16.20
C GLY A 334 -9.67 29.65 14.85
N PRO A 335 -8.50 29.89 14.23
CA PRO A 335 -8.15 29.26 12.96
C PRO A 335 -7.99 27.73 13.07
N LEU A 336 -8.46 27.00 12.06
CA LEU A 336 -8.22 25.57 11.92
C LEU A 336 -6.75 25.30 11.59
N LEU A 337 -6.02 24.70 12.51
CA LEU A 337 -4.63 24.32 12.26
C LEU A 337 -4.59 23.03 11.46
N ILE A 338 -3.87 23.03 10.33
CA ILE A 338 -3.69 21.84 9.49
C ILE A 338 -2.20 21.65 9.24
N HIS A 339 -1.69 20.45 9.52
CA HIS A 339 -0.30 20.10 9.28
C HIS A 339 -0.13 18.69 8.71
N CYS A 340 1.01 18.48 8.07
CA CYS A 340 1.51 17.16 7.68
C CYS A 340 2.98 17.07 8.12
N SER A 341 3.91 16.68 7.24
CA SER A 341 5.35 16.81 7.49
C SER A 341 5.84 18.24 7.20
N ALA A 342 5.82 18.65 5.93
CA ALA A 342 6.24 19.99 5.50
C ALA A 342 5.15 21.07 5.64
N GLY A 343 3.88 20.67 5.77
CA GLY A 343 2.75 21.61 5.81
C GLY A 343 2.39 22.22 4.46
N VAL A 344 2.70 21.54 3.34
CA VAL A 344 2.45 22.07 1.98
C VAL A 344 1.75 21.08 1.05
N GLY A 345 2.12 19.79 1.09
CA GLY A 345 1.53 18.75 0.24
C GLY A 345 0.09 18.40 0.63
N ARG A 346 -0.08 17.39 1.49
CA ARG A 346 -1.39 16.92 1.98
C ARG A 346 -2.21 18.04 2.62
N THR A 347 -1.54 18.90 3.40
CA THR A 347 -2.12 20.12 3.98
C THR A 347 -2.75 21.02 2.92
N GLY A 348 -2.00 21.34 1.85
CA GLY A 348 -2.53 22.16 0.76
C GLY A 348 -3.64 21.47 0.00
N THR A 349 -3.57 20.15 -0.17
CA THR A 349 -4.64 19.37 -0.81
C THR A 349 -5.94 19.42 0.01
N LEU A 350 -5.91 19.23 1.33
CA LEU A 350 -7.12 19.30 2.14
C LEU A 350 -7.72 20.72 2.16
N VAL A 351 -6.86 21.75 2.31
CA VAL A 351 -7.28 23.17 2.31
C VAL A 351 -7.91 23.57 0.97
N ALA A 352 -7.29 23.16 -0.14
CA ALA A 352 -7.85 23.41 -1.47
C ALA A 352 -9.18 22.68 -1.65
N LEU A 353 -9.27 21.42 -1.23
CA LEU A 353 -10.49 20.63 -1.36
C LEU A 353 -11.65 21.25 -0.58
N ASP A 354 -11.41 21.70 0.66
CA ASP A 354 -12.42 22.41 1.46
C ASP A 354 -13.00 23.61 0.72
N SER A 355 -12.12 24.48 0.24
CA SER A 355 -12.54 25.73 -0.40
C SER A 355 -13.20 25.47 -1.76
N LEU A 356 -12.72 24.50 -2.52
CA LEU A 356 -13.26 24.16 -3.85
C LEU A 356 -14.61 23.43 -3.77
N VAL A 357 -14.84 22.62 -2.73
CA VAL A 357 -16.15 22.01 -2.49
C VAL A 357 -17.18 23.10 -2.15
N MET A 358 -16.81 24.06 -1.29
CA MET A 358 -17.68 25.20 -0.98
C MET A 358 -17.96 26.09 -2.21
N GLU A 359 -16.93 26.39 -3.02
CA GLU A 359 -17.10 27.12 -4.29
C GLU A 359 -18.08 26.40 -5.21
N LEU A 360 -17.93 25.08 -5.35
CA LEU A 360 -18.79 24.28 -6.23
C LEU A 360 -20.25 24.24 -5.77
N ASP A 361 -20.49 24.22 -4.46
CA ASP A 361 -21.85 24.21 -3.90
C ASP A 361 -22.52 25.59 -3.95
N GLU A 362 -21.76 26.69 -3.77
CA GLU A 362 -22.32 28.04 -3.80
C GLU A 362 -22.42 28.65 -5.20
N GLU A 363 -21.44 28.39 -6.08
CA GLU A 363 -21.33 29.04 -7.40
C GLU A 363 -21.66 28.08 -8.56
N GLY A 364 -21.73 26.77 -8.31
CA GLY A 364 -22.00 25.78 -9.35
C GLY A 364 -20.82 25.52 -10.30
N HIS A 365 -19.62 26.03 -9.96
CA HIS A 365 -18.37 25.79 -10.69
C HIS A 365 -17.17 25.73 -9.73
N ALA A 366 -16.03 25.23 -10.19
CA ALA A 366 -14.80 25.18 -9.41
C ALA A 366 -13.58 25.71 -10.18
N SER A 367 -12.81 26.60 -9.55
CA SER A 367 -11.64 27.26 -10.14
C SER A 367 -10.33 26.66 -9.66
N ILE A 368 -10.12 25.36 -9.91
CA ILE A 368 -9.04 24.56 -9.28
C ILE A 368 -7.65 25.18 -9.47
N PHE A 369 -7.27 25.53 -10.70
CA PHE A 369 -5.95 26.08 -11.00
C PHE A 369 -5.71 27.46 -10.36
N ASN A 370 -6.67 28.38 -10.54
CA ASN A 370 -6.58 29.74 -10.01
C ASN A 370 -6.57 29.73 -8.48
N HIS A 371 -7.42 28.91 -7.87
CA HIS A 371 -7.45 28.74 -6.43
C HIS A 371 -6.10 28.26 -5.88
N ILE A 372 -5.45 27.29 -6.53
CA ILE A 372 -4.13 26.82 -6.10
C ILE A 372 -3.05 27.88 -6.32
N CYS A 373 -3.15 28.73 -7.35
CA CYS A 373 -2.29 29.90 -7.50
C CYS A 373 -2.41 30.84 -6.29
N ASP A 374 -3.63 31.14 -5.86
CA ASP A 374 -3.91 31.99 -4.71
C ASP A 374 -3.43 31.38 -3.39
N LEU A 375 -3.58 30.07 -3.23
CA LEU A 375 -3.02 29.34 -2.08
C LEU A 375 -1.49 29.43 -2.07
N ARG A 376 -0.85 29.17 -3.20
CA ARG A 376 0.62 29.24 -3.33
C ARG A 376 1.16 30.64 -3.08
N HIS A 377 0.37 31.67 -3.31
CA HIS A 377 0.71 33.05 -2.98
C HIS A 377 0.72 33.33 -1.45
N GLN A 378 0.09 32.47 -0.64
CA GLN A 378 0.02 32.60 0.81
C GLN A 378 1.01 31.70 1.55
N ARG A 379 1.29 30.50 1.03
CA ARG A 379 2.35 29.60 1.51
C ARG A 379 2.95 28.85 0.33
N ASN A 380 4.28 28.73 0.31
CA ASN A 380 4.96 28.14 -0.82
C ASN A 380 4.55 26.67 -1.05
N PHE A 381 4.46 26.28 -2.33
CA PHE A 381 4.27 24.89 -2.76
C PHE A 381 3.02 24.15 -2.23
N LEU A 382 1.97 24.86 -1.79
CA LEU A 382 0.69 24.21 -1.48
C LEU A 382 0.22 23.39 -2.68
N VAL A 383 -0.24 22.15 -2.41
CA VAL A 383 -0.46 21.09 -3.41
C VAL A 383 0.85 20.79 -4.14
N GLN A 384 1.71 19.98 -3.51
CA GLN A 384 3.13 19.86 -3.85
C GLN A 384 3.43 18.85 -4.96
N SER A 385 2.49 17.95 -5.29
CA SER A 385 2.69 16.93 -6.32
C SER A 385 1.58 16.91 -7.37
N LEU A 386 1.92 16.44 -8.57
CA LEU A 386 0.95 16.22 -9.64
C LEU A 386 -0.17 15.28 -9.19
N LYS A 387 0.16 14.19 -8.48
CA LYS A 387 -0.85 13.26 -7.96
C LYS A 387 -1.85 13.92 -7.02
N GLN A 388 -1.40 14.84 -6.17
CA GLN A 388 -2.29 15.63 -5.30
C GLN A 388 -3.17 16.59 -6.10
N TYR A 389 -2.64 17.19 -7.16
CA TYR A 389 -3.40 18.04 -8.07
C TYR A 389 -4.48 17.24 -8.82
N VAL A 390 -4.12 16.09 -9.40
CA VAL A 390 -5.06 15.16 -10.05
C VAL A 390 -6.14 14.70 -9.06
N PHE A 391 -5.76 14.40 -7.81
CA PHE A 391 -6.70 14.02 -6.77
C PHE A 391 -7.74 15.09 -6.47
N LEU A 392 -7.40 16.39 -6.50
CA LEU A 392 -8.39 17.46 -6.33
C LEU A 392 -9.45 17.42 -7.43
N HIS A 393 -9.03 17.25 -8.67
CA HIS A 393 -9.97 17.11 -9.79
C HIS A 393 -10.84 15.86 -9.63
N ARG A 394 -10.24 14.72 -9.25
CA ARG A 394 -10.97 13.47 -9.01
C ARG A 394 -12.00 13.62 -7.90
N ALA A 395 -11.60 14.21 -6.77
CA ALA A 395 -12.47 14.42 -5.62
C ALA A 395 -13.65 15.34 -5.92
N LEU A 396 -13.41 16.44 -6.65
CA LEU A 396 -14.50 17.36 -7.05
C LEU A 396 -15.42 16.74 -8.09
N MET A 397 -14.89 15.94 -9.02
CA MET A 397 -15.68 15.20 -9.99
C MET A 397 -16.57 14.15 -9.30
N GLU A 398 -16.01 13.34 -8.39
CA GLU A 398 -16.81 12.37 -7.64
C GLU A 398 -17.84 13.08 -6.74
N TYR A 399 -17.46 14.17 -6.08
CA TYR A 399 -18.39 14.97 -5.29
C TYR A 399 -19.52 15.58 -6.14
N SER A 400 -19.23 16.02 -7.37
CA SER A 400 -20.25 16.57 -8.26
C SER A 400 -21.23 15.50 -8.77
N GLN A 401 -20.78 14.26 -8.95
CA GLN A 401 -21.61 13.14 -9.40
C GLN A 401 -22.49 12.56 -8.28
N PHE A 402 -21.93 12.37 -7.08
CA PHE A 402 -22.56 11.59 -6.02
C PHE A 402 -23.07 12.45 -4.85
N GLY A 403 -22.44 13.59 -4.59
CA GLY A 403 -22.76 14.44 -3.45
C GLY A 403 -22.56 13.71 -2.12
N ASN A 404 -23.37 14.08 -1.12
CA ASN A 404 -23.38 13.43 0.19
C ASN A 404 -24.54 12.43 0.29
N THR A 405 -24.20 11.14 0.35
CA THR A 405 -25.16 10.04 0.54
C THR A 405 -25.16 9.47 1.96
N GLU A 406 -24.45 10.09 2.91
CA GLU A 406 -24.49 9.65 4.30
C GLU A 406 -25.76 10.09 5.01
N LEU A 407 -26.39 9.15 5.70
CA LEU A 407 -27.62 9.37 6.46
C LEU A 407 -27.39 9.10 7.94
N SER A 408 -27.96 9.95 8.79
CA SER A 408 -28.10 9.61 10.21
C SER A 408 -29.19 8.57 10.40
N ILE A 409 -29.09 7.77 11.47
CA ILE A 409 -30.11 6.75 11.82
C ILE A 409 -31.50 7.39 11.96
N ALA A 410 -31.58 8.62 12.45
CA ALA A 410 -32.83 9.36 12.60
C ALA A 410 -33.50 9.68 11.25
N GLN A 411 -32.72 9.90 10.20
CA GLN A 411 -33.22 10.26 8.86
C GLN A 411 -33.55 9.01 8.02
N LEU A 412 -32.99 7.85 8.35
CA LEU A 412 -33.03 6.65 7.50
C LEU A 412 -34.45 6.24 7.11
N SER A 413 -35.39 6.18 8.07
CA SER A 413 -36.76 5.75 7.82
C SER A 413 -37.50 6.68 6.85
N GLU A 414 -37.32 7.99 7.01
CA GLU A 414 -37.97 9.00 6.19
C GLU A 414 -37.40 8.98 4.76
N VAL A 415 -36.06 9.00 4.64
CA VAL A 415 -35.39 8.97 3.34
C VAL A 415 -35.70 7.69 2.58
N TYR A 416 -35.69 6.53 3.24
CA TYR A 416 -36.03 5.25 2.59
C TYR A 416 -37.46 5.23 2.05
N SER A 417 -38.43 5.75 2.82
CA SER A 417 -39.83 5.80 2.39
C SER A 417 -40.00 6.70 1.17
N ASN A 418 -39.30 7.83 1.14
CA ASN A 418 -39.32 8.75 0.00
C ASN A 418 -38.59 8.19 -1.22
N HIS A 419 -37.48 7.46 -1.02
CA HIS A 419 -36.67 6.89 -2.11
C HIS A 419 -37.29 5.63 -2.74
N THR A 420 -38.17 4.93 -2.02
CA THR A 420 -38.90 3.76 -2.54
C THR A 420 -40.28 4.11 -3.10
N TYR A 421 -40.75 5.34 -2.90
CA TYR A 421 -41.98 5.82 -3.51
C TYR A 421 -41.82 5.91 -5.04
N HIS A 422 -42.74 5.26 -5.75
CA HIS A 422 -42.86 5.40 -7.20
C HIS A 422 -43.92 6.45 -7.53
N ASP A 423 -43.51 7.55 -8.15
CA ASP A 423 -44.46 8.46 -8.80
C ASP A 423 -44.99 7.79 -10.07
N SER A 424 -46.32 7.82 -10.26
CA SER A 424 -46.97 7.31 -11.46
C SER A 424 -46.51 7.95 -12.78
N LEU A 425 -45.81 9.10 -12.69
CA LEU A 425 -45.27 9.85 -13.82
C LEU A 425 -43.80 9.57 -14.13
N GLU A 426 -43.07 8.87 -13.25
CA GLU A 426 -41.65 8.55 -13.43
C GLU A 426 -41.41 7.04 -13.58
N ASP A 427 -40.58 6.66 -14.55
CA ASP A 427 -40.29 5.25 -14.85
C ASP A 427 -39.43 4.53 -13.79
N SER A 428 -38.74 5.30 -12.93
CA SER A 428 -37.85 4.74 -11.89
C SER A 428 -37.90 5.53 -10.58
N SER A 429 -37.84 4.79 -9.47
CA SER A 429 -37.77 5.35 -8.11
C SER A 429 -36.45 6.10 -7.88
N PRO A 430 -36.39 7.03 -6.91
CA PRO A 430 -35.13 7.67 -6.54
C PRO A 430 -34.04 6.67 -6.12
N LEU A 431 -34.40 5.55 -5.48
CA LEU A 431 -33.45 4.49 -5.12
C LEU A 431 -32.85 3.80 -6.36
N GLU A 432 -33.66 3.51 -7.38
CA GLU A 432 -33.18 2.96 -8.65
C GLU A 432 -32.27 3.95 -9.37
N LYS A 433 -32.64 5.24 -9.39
CA LYS A 433 -31.80 6.31 -9.94
C LYS A 433 -30.47 6.43 -9.21
N GLU A 434 -30.46 6.24 -7.88
CA GLU A 434 -29.24 6.22 -7.07
C GLU A 434 -28.38 5.00 -7.41
N PHE A 435 -28.97 3.81 -7.53
CA PHE A 435 -28.28 2.60 -7.96
C PHE A 435 -27.68 2.71 -9.37
N GLU A 436 -28.41 3.29 -10.32
CA GLU A 436 -27.91 3.54 -11.69
C GLU A 436 -26.68 4.45 -11.72
N ARG A 437 -26.54 5.37 -10.76
CA ARG A 437 -25.35 6.23 -10.66
C ARG A 437 -24.09 5.43 -10.33
N LEU A 438 -24.19 4.30 -9.63
CA LEU A 438 -23.04 3.44 -9.35
C LEU A 438 -22.38 2.93 -10.65
N GLY A 439 -23.16 2.72 -11.72
CA GLY A 439 -22.65 2.36 -13.05
C GLY A 439 -21.92 3.50 -13.78
N LYS A 440 -21.99 4.74 -13.29
CA LYS A 440 -21.39 5.94 -13.90
C LYS A 440 -20.08 6.37 -13.22
N VAL A 441 -19.61 5.61 -12.22
CA VAL A 441 -18.34 5.87 -11.53
C VAL A 441 -17.21 5.82 -12.55
N VAL A 442 -16.42 6.89 -12.61
CA VAL A 442 -15.20 6.94 -13.41
C VAL A 442 -14.07 6.28 -12.62
N GLU A 443 -13.85 4.98 -12.84
CA GLU A 443 -12.74 4.25 -12.23
C GLU A 443 -11.51 4.19 -13.15
N ASP A 444 -10.34 4.13 -12.52
CA ASP A 444 -9.10 3.78 -13.19
C ASP A 444 -9.17 2.33 -13.70
N ARG A 445 -8.58 2.05 -14.87
CA ARG A 445 -8.53 0.68 -15.40
C ARG A 445 -7.71 -0.21 -14.47
N LYS A 446 -8.39 -1.09 -13.74
CA LYS A 446 -7.77 -2.13 -12.91
C LYS A 446 -7.35 -3.32 -13.78
N SER A 447 -6.15 -3.82 -13.56
CA SER A 447 -5.61 -4.94 -14.32
C SER A 447 -6.29 -6.26 -13.96
N LEU A 448 -6.53 -7.11 -14.96
CA LEU A 448 -7.12 -8.45 -14.85
C LEU A 448 -6.21 -9.52 -15.49
N ALA A 449 -4.93 -9.20 -15.67
CA ALA A 449 -4.01 -10.00 -16.49
C ALA A 449 -3.78 -11.41 -15.92
N ILE A 450 -3.79 -11.55 -14.59
CA ILE A 450 -3.59 -12.86 -13.95
C ILE A 450 -4.83 -13.74 -14.11
N ALA A 451 -6.01 -13.17 -13.86
CA ALA A 451 -7.28 -13.88 -13.94
C ALA A 451 -7.65 -14.30 -15.37
N THR A 452 -7.22 -13.52 -16.36
CA THR A 452 -7.48 -13.76 -17.79
C THR A 452 -6.43 -14.61 -18.50
N SER A 453 -5.40 -15.09 -17.80
CA SER A 453 -4.37 -15.96 -18.41
C SER A 453 -4.94 -17.32 -18.81
N GLU A 454 -4.42 -17.93 -19.88
CA GLU A 454 -4.92 -19.23 -20.39
C GLU A 454 -4.88 -20.36 -19.34
N GLU A 455 -3.92 -20.31 -18.40
CA GLU A 455 -3.82 -21.26 -17.29
C GLU A 455 -4.95 -21.08 -16.26
N ASN A 456 -5.40 -19.84 -16.04
CA ASN A 456 -6.34 -19.49 -14.97
C ASN A 456 -7.79 -19.34 -15.44
N LYS A 457 -8.04 -19.11 -16.73
CA LYS A 457 -9.39 -19.10 -17.31
C LYS A 457 -10.29 -20.24 -16.84
N PRO A 458 -9.87 -21.53 -16.84
CA PRO A 458 -10.72 -22.64 -16.41
C PRO A 458 -10.99 -22.67 -14.90
N LYS A 459 -10.34 -21.82 -14.10
CA LYS A 459 -10.55 -21.69 -12.65
C LYS A 459 -11.61 -20.63 -12.30
N ASN A 460 -12.14 -19.91 -13.29
CA ASN A 460 -13.18 -18.91 -13.13
C ASN A 460 -14.54 -19.50 -13.49
N ARG A 461 -15.54 -19.31 -12.64
CA ARG A 461 -16.92 -19.73 -12.90
C ARG A 461 -17.56 -18.91 -14.02
N TYR A 462 -17.26 -17.61 -14.04
CA TYR A 462 -17.68 -16.65 -15.06
C TYR A 462 -16.46 -15.91 -15.59
N ASP A 463 -16.43 -15.63 -16.89
CA ASP A 463 -15.33 -14.92 -17.55
C ASP A 463 -15.38 -13.39 -17.35
N PHE A 464 -16.52 -12.86 -16.93
CA PHE A 464 -16.73 -11.44 -16.62
C PHE A 464 -16.69 -11.10 -15.12
N VAL A 465 -16.63 -12.10 -14.23
CA VAL A 465 -16.52 -11.90 -12.77
C VAL A 465 -15.15 -12.36 -12.30
N LEU A 466 -14.18 -11.44 -12.38
CA LEU A 466 -12.77 -11.72 -12.15
C LEU A 466 -12.19 -10.82 -11.06
N PRO A 467 -11.26 -11.32 -10.23
CA PRO A 467 -10.58 -10.50 -9.24
C PRO A 467 -9.58 -9.56 -9.93
N TYR A 468 -9.43 -8.34 -9.41
CA TYR A 468 -8.39 -7.43 -9.88
C TYR A 468 -7.01 -7.90 -9.42
N ASP A 469 -5.99 -7.66 -10.24
CA ASP A 469 -4.62 -8.04 -9.91
C ASP A 469 -4.11 -7.36 -8.63
N SER A 470 -4.65 -6.18 -8.30
CA SER A 470 -4.27 -5.38 -7.14
C SER A 470 -4.78 -5.94 -5.81
N ASN A 471 -5.92 -6.63 -5.79
CA ASN A 471 -6.54 -7.12 -4.55
C ASN A 471 -6.89 -8.62 -4.57
N ARG A 472 -6.45 -9.37 -5.58
CA ARG A 472 -6.63 -10.83 -5.61
C ARG A 472 -5.96 -11.52 -4.42
N VAL A 473 -6.54 -12.63 -3.98
CA VAL A 473 -5.87 -13.53 -3.03
C VAL A 473 -4.76 -14.31 -3.75
N ILE A 474 -3.58 -14.38 -3.15
CA ILE A 474 -2.42 -15.07 -3.69
C ILE A 474 -2.16 -16.34 -2.87
N LEU A 475 -2.26 -17.49 -3.50
CA LEU A 475 -2.01 -18.78 -2.85
C LEU A 475 -0.52 -19.08 -2.77
N ALA A 476 -0.10 -19.74 -1.68
CA ALA A 476 1.29 -20.19 -1.56
C ALA A 476 1.63 -21.19 -2.67
N PRO A 477 2.77 -21.04 -3.38
CA PRO A 477 3.13 -21.91 -4.50
C PRO A 477 3.34 -23.35 -4.02
N LEU A 478 2.81 -24.32 -4.78
CA LEU A 478 2.99 -25.74 -4.48
C LEU A 478 4.32 -26.23 -5.08
N PRO A 479 5.08 -27.11 -4.39
CA PRO A 479 6.33 -27.65 -4.91
C PRO A 479 6.20 -28.33 -6.27
N THR A 480 5.06 -28.98 -6.52
CA THR A 480 4.76 -29.67 -7.78
C THR A 480 4.20 -28.76 -8.87
N ARG A 481 3.71 -27.57 -8.52
CA ARG A 481 3.06 -26.60 -9.42
C ARG A 481 3.34 -25.18 -8.95
N PRO A 482 4.55 -24.65 -9.16
CA PRO A 482 4.94 -23.34 -8.64
C PRO A 482 4.16 -22.17 -9.27
N SER A 483 3.56 -22.36 -10.45
CA SER A 483 2.67 -21.37 -11.09
C SER A 483 1.27 -21.30 -10.49
N SER A 484 0.84 -22.30 -9.70
CA SER A 484 -0.54 -22.42 -9.20
C SER A 484 -0.79 -21.54 -7.96
N THR A 485 -0.66 -20.23 -8.14
CA THR A 485 -0.85 -19.20 -7.09
C THR A 485 -2.19 -18.46 -7.20
N TYR A 486 -3.05 -18.88 -8.13
CA TYR A 486 -4.30 -18.21 -8.46
C TYR A 486 -5.52 -18.95 -7.93
N ILE A 487 -6.45 -18.18 -7.37
CA ILE A 487 -7.84 -18.52 -7.11
C ILE A 487 -8.70 -17.28 -7.42
N ASN A 488 -9.93 -17.48 -7.88
CA ASN A 488 -10.87 -16.39 -8.09
C ASN A 488 -11.44 -15.91 -6.73
N ALA A 489 -10.67 -15.05 -6.07
CA ALA A 489 -11.01 -14.44 -4.80
C ALA A 489 -10.32 -13.07 -4.67
N SER A 490 -10.97 -12.14 -3.99
CA SER A 490 -10.48 -10.78 -3.76
C SER A 490 -10.55 -10.43 -2.27
N PHE A 491 -9.54 -9.72 -1.78
CA PHE A 491 -9.61 -9.02 -0.51
C PHE A 491 -10.51 -7.78 -0.65
N VAL A 492 -11.42 -7.62 0.29
CA VAL A 492 -12.33 -6.48 0.42
C VAL A 492 -12.22 -5.96 1.86
N THR A 493 -11.95 -4.68 2.03
CA THR A 493 -11.83 -4.06 3.35
C THR A 493 -13.19 -3.82 3.98
N GLY A 494 -13.34 -4.18 5.25
CA GLY A 494 -14.50 -3.88 6.08
C GLY A 494 -14.50 -2.47 6.64
N TYR A 495 -15.44 -2.19 7.55
CA TYR A 495 -15.68 -0.85 8.07
C TYR A 495 -14.49 -0.28 8.83
N ASP A 496 -13.81 -1.05 9.68
CA ASP A 496 -12.77 -0.56 10.59
C ASP A 496 -11.33 -0.85 10.10
N LEU A 497 -11.18 -1.33 8.86
CA LEU A 497 -9.92 -1.82 8.25
C LEU A 497 -9.21 -2.95 9.00
N ALA A 498 -9.63 -3.29 10.22
CA ALA A 498 -9.14 -4.44 10.97
C ALA A 498 -9.73 -5.72 10.39
N GLU A 499 -10.97 -5.66 9.91
CA GLU A 499 -11.63 -6.77 9.23
C GLU A 499 -11.42 -6.67 7.71
N SER A 500 -10.77 -7.68 7.14
CA SER A 500 -10.73 -7.89 5.69
C SER A 500 -11.52 -9.13 5.33
N PHE A 501 -12.42 -8.99 4.37
CA PHE A 501 -13.21 -10.07 3.82
C PHE A 501 -12.48 -10.67 2.63
N ILE A 502 -12.57 -11.99 2.49
CA ILE A 502 -12.29 -12.66 1.23
C ILE A 502 -13.62 -12.91 0.54
N VAL A 503 -13.84 -12.21 -0.57
CA VAL A 503 -14.99 -12.42 -1.45
C VAL A 503 -14.55 -13.33 -2.59
N THR A 504 -15.17 -14.50 -2.70
CA THR A 504 -14.79 -15.54 -3.68
C THR A 504 -16.03 -16.16 -4.30
N GLN A 505 -15.87 -16.71 -5.51
CA GLN A 505 -16.90 -17.52 -6.15
C GLN A 505 -17.12 -18.85 -5.41
N ASP A 506 -18.26 -19.49 -5.64
CA ASP A 506 -18.47 -20.87 -5.21
C ASP A 506 -17.37 -21.79 -5.78
N PRO A 507 -16.72 -22.62 -4.95
CA PRO A 507 -15.70 -23.56 -5.40
C PRO A 507 -16.23 -24.46 -6.52
N MET A 508 -15.39 -24.69 -7.52
CA MET A 508 -15.66 -25.64 -8.61
C MET A 508 -14.91 -26.95 -8.31
N GLU A 509 -15.26 -28.04 -8.99
CA GLU A 509 -14.60 -29.34 -8.80
C GLU A 509 -13.07 -29.24 -8.95
N ASN A 510 -12.61 -28.46 -9.93
CA ASN A 510 -11.19 -28.25 -10.21
C ASN A 510 -10.51 -27.19 -9.31
N THR A 511 -11.26 -26.44 -8.50
CA THR A 511 -10.73 -25.39 -7.59
C THR A 511 -11.00 -25.65 -6.11
N THR A 512 -11.64 -26.77 -5.77
CA THR A 512 -11.98 -27.12 -4.37
C THR A 512 -10.74 -27.25 -3.48
N ALA A 513 -9.66 -27.86 -3.99
CA ALA A 513 -8.39 -27.94 -3.26
C ALA A 513 -7.74 -26.56 -3.08
N ASP A 514 -7.84 -25.70 -4.09
CA ASP A 514 -7.33 -24.33 -4.04
C ASP A 514 -8.11 -23.48 -3.03
N PHE A 515 -9.43 -23.70 -2.90
CA PHE A 515 -10.28 -23.05 -1.91
C PHE A 515 -9.87 -23.42 -0.47
N TRP A 516 -9.69 -24.71 -0.17
CA TRP A 516 -9.25 -25.10 1.18
C TRP A 516 -7.83 -24.66 1.49
N ARG A 517 -6.94 -24.61 0.47
CA ARG A 517 -5.62 -24.00 0.61
C ARG A 517 -5.74 -22.51 0.93
N MET A 518 -6.63 -21.77 0.26
CA MET A 518 -6.91 -20.36 0.58
C MET A 518 -7.36 -20.19 2.03
N VAL A 519 -8.34 -20.98 2.46
CA VAL A 519 -8.90 -20.95 3.82
C VAL A 519 -7.79 -21.20 4.85
N PHE A 520 -6.91 -22.16 4.59
CA PHE A 520 -5.79 -22.46 5.46
C PHE A 520 -4.72 -21.36 5.46
N ASP A 521 -4.24 -20.95 4.27
CA ASP A 521 -3.17 -19.96 4.10
C ASP A 521 -3.54 -18.58 4.67
N GLN A 522 -4.83 -18.23 4.62
CA GLN A 522 -5.36 -16.96 5.11
C GLN A 522 -5.99 -17.07 6.51
N GLU A 523 -5.82 -18.21 7.19
CA GLU A 523 -6.30 -18.45 8.55
C GLU A 523 -7.81 -18.15 8.73
N VAL A 524 -8.61 -18.49 7.71
CA VAL A 524 -10.05 -18.23 7.71
C VAL A 524 -10.75 -19.15 8.72
N THR A 525 -11.40 -18.54 9.71
CA THR A 525 -12.13 -19.25 10.77
C THR A 525 -13.64 -19.36 10.51
N THR A 526 -14.19 -18.47 9.67
CA THR A 526 -15.63 -18.38 9.39
C THR A 526 -15.87 -18.33 7.89
N ILE A 527 -16.73 -19.22 7.39
CA ILE A 527 -17.14 -19.27 5.98
C ILE A 527 -18.64 -18.97 5.92
N VAL A 528 -19.02 -17.99 5.10
CA VAL A 528 -20.41 -17.63 4.84
C VAL A 528 -20.77 -18.07 3.43
N MET A 529 -21.66 -19.06 3.30
CA MET A 529 -22.17 -19.54 2.02
C MET A 529 -23.54 -18.92 1.76
N LEU A 530 -23.67 -18.15 0.67
CA LEU A 530 -24.90 -17.43 0.32
C LEU A 530 -25.70 -18.12 -0.81
N SER A 531 -25.15 -19.17 -1.42
CA SER A 531 -25.86 -19.98 -2.40
C SER A 531 -26.59 -21.14 -1.73
N GLU A 532 -27.79 -21.44 -2.21
CA GLU A 532 -28.40 -22.73 -1.93
C GLU A 532 -27.56 -23.78 -2.66
N SER A 533 -26.84 -24.61 -1.91
CA SER A 533 -26.35 -25.86 -2.49
C SER A 533 -27.58 -26.63 -2.94
N THR A 534 -27.73 -26.92 -4.23
CA THR A 534 -28.42 -28.16 -4.59
C THR A 534 -27.74 -29.24 -3.76
N CYS A 535 -28.51 -29.87 -2.87
CA CYS A 535 -28.08 -30.63 -1.68
C CYS A 535 -27.22 -31.90 -1.98
N PHE A 536 -26.52 -31.97 -3.11
CA PHE A 536 -25.81 -33.14 -3.57
C PHE A 536 -24.28 -33.05 -3.49
N ASP A 537 -23.66 -31.86 -3.55
CA ASP A 537 -22.20 -31.80 -3.77
C ASP A 537 -21.36 -31.71 -2.50
N VAL A 538 -21.82 -31.00 -1.47
CA VAL A 538 -21.07 -30.89 -0.19
C VAL A 538 -21.08 -32.22 0.58
N ILE A 539 -22.20 -32.95 0.55
CA ILE A 539 -22.32 -34.28 1.15
C ILE A 539 -21.42 -35.29 0.42
N ASN A 540 -21.30 -35.20 -0.90
CA ASN A 540 -20.38 -36.05 -1.67
C ASN A 540 -18.90 -35.71 -1.44
N LEU A 541 -18.57 -34.43 -1.24
CA LEU A 541 -17.21 -33.99 -0.91
C LEU A 541 -16.76 -34.54 0.45
N VAL A 542 -17.64 -34.48 1.45
CA VAL A 542 -17.41 -35.06 2.78
C VAL A 542 -17.36 -36.60 2.69
N ASN A 543 -18.29 -37.24 1.98
CA ASN A 543 -18.33 -38.70 1.84
C ASN A 543 -17.12 -39.29 1.09
N SER A 544 -16.58 -38.57 0.10
CA SER A 544 -15.37 -38.99 -0.63
C SER A 544 -14.14 -39.06 0.28
N HIS A 545 -13.97 -38.07 1.17
CA HIS A 545 -12.88 -38.09 2.16
C HIS A 545 -13.12 -39.10 3.29
N TYR A 546 -14.35 -39.27 3.77
CA TYR A 546 -14.70 -40.31 4.75
C TYR A 546 -14.46 -41.73 4.23
N GLY A 547 -14.71 -42.00 2.95
CA GLY A 547 -14.45 -43.30 2.32
C GLY A 547 -12.97 -43.69 2.31
N ASN A 548 -12.07 -42.72 2.18
CA ASN A 548 -10.62 -42.94 2.22
C ASN A 548 -10.12 -43.18 3.65
N ILE A 549 -10.69 -42.48 4.64
CA ILE A 549 -10.41 -42.70 6.06
C ILE A 549 -10.88 -44.10 6.50
N LEU A 550 -12.06 -44.54 6.08
CA LEU A 550 -12.58 -45.89 6.35
C LEU A 550 -11.71 -47.00 5.72
N LYS A 551 -11.19 -46.79 4.51
CA LYS A 551 -10.25 -47.73 3.88
C LYS A 551 -8.92 -47.82 4.63
N PHE A 552 -8.42 -46.69 5.15
CA PHE A 552 -7.20 -46.63 5.96
C PHE A 552 -7.40 -47.34 7.31
N LEU A 553 -8.50 -47.07 8.00
CA LEU A 553 -8.83 -47.72 9.27
C LEU A 553 -9.05 -49.23 9.13
N ARG A 554 -9.67 -49.70 8.03
CA ARG A 554 -9.79 -51.14 7.72
C ARG A 554 -8.43 -51.82 7.49
N ARG A 555 -7.44 -51.12 6.91
CA ARG A 555 -6.07 -51.64 6.75
C ARG A 555 -5.35 -51.78 8.09
N ILE A 556 -5.46 -50.78 8.97
CA ILE A 556 -4.88 -50.82 10.33
C ILE A 556 -5.48 -51.98 11.14
N ASN A 557 -6.80 -52.16 11.08
CA ASN A 557 -7.48 -53.21 11.84
C ASN A 557 -7.12 -54.62 11.34
N LYS A 558 -6.86 -54.79 10.03
CA LYS A 558 -6.39 -56.07 9.46
C LYS A 558 -4.97 -56.44 9.90
N ILE A 559 -4.11 -55.44 10.09
CA ILE A 559 -2.75 -55.61 10.63
C ILE A 559 -2.83 -55.98 12.12
N TRP A 560 -3.75 -55.37 12.87
CA TRP A 560 -3.99 -55.69 14.28
C TRP A 560 -4.60 -57.08 14.51
N TYR A 561 -5.50 -57.54 13.64
CA TYR A 561 -6.04 -58.91 13.71
C TYR A 561 -4.94 -59.96 13.53
N LEU A 562 -4.02 -59.74 12.57
CA LEU A 562 -2.85 -60.60 12.38
C LEU A 562 -1.93 -60.59 13.61
N TYR A 563 -1.77 -59.45 14.27
CA TYR A 563 -0.96 -59.33 15.49
C TYR A 563 -1.59 -60.06 16.70
N LEU A 564 -2.92 -59.95 16.88
CA LEU A 564 -3.66 -60.63 17.95
C LEU A 564 -3.79 -62.14 17.75
N SER A 565 -3.79 -62.64 16.52
CA SER A 565 -3.78 -64.08 16.22
C SER A 565 -2.46 -64.80 16.57
N TYR A 566 -1.41 -64.06 16.94
CA TYR A 566 -0.12 -64.60 17.37
C TYR A 566 0.13 -64.53 18.90
N ALA A 567 -0.82 -64.01 19.69
CA ALA A 567 -0.70 -63.86 21.14
C ALA A 567 -1.88 -64.55 21.86
N PRO A 568 -1.80 -65.86 22.17
CA PRO A 568 -2.95 -66.63 22.66
C PRO A 568 -3.28 -66.45 24.15
N GLU A 569 -2.56 -65.58 24.89
CA GLU A 569 -2.63 -65.55 26.36
C GLU A 569 -3.59 -64.52 26.96
N TYR A 570 -4.23 -63.68 26.15
CA TYR A 570 -5.26 -62.74 26.65
C TYR A 570 -6.56 -63.04 25.90
N GLY A 571 -7.55 -63.60 26.60
CA GLY A 571 -8.86 -64.02 26.09
C GLY A 571 -9.76 -62.90 25.54
N LEU A 572 -9.23 -62.08 24.62
CA LEU A 572 -9.91 -61.00 23.90
C LEU A 572 -10.47 -61.46 22.53
N ALA A 573 -10.17 -62.70 22.11
CA ALA A 573 -10.65 -63.26 20.84
C ALA A 573 -12.18 -63.43 20.76
N THR A 574 -12.87 -63.50 21.90
CA THR A 574 -14.32 -63.78 21.93
C THR A 574 -15.17 -62.52 21.74
N ILE A 575 -14.65 -61.33 22.05
CA ILE A 575 -15.37 -60.05 21.90
C ILE A 575 -15.33 -59.56 20.45
N THR A 576 -14.24 -59.82 19.73
CA THR A 576 -14.08 -59.45 18.33
C THR A 576 -14.92 -60.29 17.37
N GLN A 577 -15.14 -61.58 17.66
CA GLN A 577 -15.98 -62.46 16.84
C GLN A 577 -17.47 -62.02 16.88
N SER A 578 -17.98 -61.65 18.05
CA SER A 578 -19.38 -61.25 18.25
C SER A 578 -19.74 -59.93 17.54
N CYS A 579 -18.80 -58.99 17.38
CA CYS A 579 -19.05 -57.75 16.64
C CYS A 579 -19.00 -57.93 15.12
N PHE A 580 -18.32 -58.98 14.63
CA PHE A 580 -18.13 -59.20 13.19
C PHE A 580 -19.34 -59.86 12.50
N ASP A 581 -20.12 -60.66 13.23
CA ASP A 581 -21.27 -61.41 12.67
C ASP A 581 -22.58 -60.60 12.58
N SER A 582 -22.61 -59.33 13.06
CA SER A 582 -23.81 -58.48 12.96
C SER A 582 -23.77 -57.56 11.73
N GLN A 583 -24.57 -57.88 10.71
CA GLN A 583 -24.76 -57.04 9.50
C GLN A 583 -25.73 -55.87 9.72
N SER A 584 -25.60 -55.11 10.81
CA SER A 584 -26.42 -53.91 11.05
C SER A 584 -25.57 -52.64 11.07
N ALA A 585 -26.06 -51.52 10.52
CA ALA A 585 -25.34 -50.25 10.44
C ALA A 585 -24.93 -49.68 11.82
N ASP A 586 -25.57 -50.13 12.90
CA ASP A 586 -25.26 -49.71 14.27
C ASP A 586 -23.98 -50.35 14.82
N SER A 587 -23.49 -51.47 14.27
CA SER A 587 -22.23 -52.08 14.72
C SER A 587 -21.00 -51.21 14.40
N GLY A 588 -21.06 -50.39 13.34
CA GLY A 588 -20.01 -49.41 13.01
C GLY A 588 -19.88 -48.29 14.05
N ARG A 589 -20.99 -47.86 14.67
CA ARG A 589 -20.99 -46.84 15.74
C ARG A 589 -20.32 -47.39 17.00
N TRP A 590 -20.61 -48.64 17.36
CA TRP A 590 -19.97 -49.29 18.51
C TRP A 590 -18.48 -49.53 18.29
N ILE A 591 -18.05 -49.89 17.08
CA ILE A 591 -16.63 -50.04 16.75
C ILE A 591 -15.88 -48.70 16.82
N ILE A 592 -16.50 -47.61 16.34
CA ILE A 592 -15.93 -46.25 16.43
C ILE A 592 -15.86 -45.78 17.88
N LEU A 593 -16.92 -45.98 18.66
CA LEU A 593 -16.94 -45.68 20.09
C LEU A 593 -15.88 -46.50 20.84
N LEU A 594 -15.78 -47.81 20.63
CA LEU A 594 -14.79 -48.64 21.31
C LEU A 594 -13.36 -48.21 20.94
N SER A 595 -13.12 -47.89 19.65
CA SER A 595 -11.82 -47.45 19.14
C SER A 595 -11.43 -46.07 19.67
N LEU A 596 -12.37 -45.13 19.73
CA LEU A 596 -12.16 -43.79 20.30
C LEU A 596 -12.00 -43.85 21.81
N THR A 597 -12.71 -44.73 22.51
CA THR A 597 -12.59 -44.89 23.96
C THR A 597 -11.25 -45.54 24.33
N LEU A 598 -10.78 -46.51 23.56
CA LEU A 598 -9.44 -47.11 23.70
C LEU A 598 -8.32 -46.15 23.32
N LEU A 599 -8.51 -45.34 22.27
CA LEU A 599 -7.56 -44.29 21.88
C LEU A 599 -7.50 -43.20 22.94
N PHE A 600 -8.64 -42.81 23.52
CA PHE A 600 -8.70 -41.85 24.62
C PHE A 600 -8.05 -42.41 25.88
N PHE A 601 -8.28 -43.69 26.21
CA PHE A 601 -7.62 -44.36 27.33
C PHE A 601 -6.10 -44.39 27.14
N LEU A 602 -5.62 -44.75 25.94
CA LEU A 602 -4.19 -44.77 25.60
C LEU A 602 -3.56 -43.38 25.63
N ILE A 603 -4.23 -42.34 25.11
CA ILE A 603 -3.76 -40.94 25.17
C ILE A 603 -3.71 -40.46 26.62
N THR A 604 -4.70 -40.79 27.45
CA THR A 604 -4.73 -40.39 28.87
C THR A 604 -3.80 -41.20 29.77
N SER A 605 -3.40 -42.41 29.37
CA SER A 605 -2.44 -43.24 30.09
C SER A 605 -0.98 -43.00 29.68
N TRP A 606 -0.74 -42.17 28.65
CA TRP A 606 0.61 -41.84 28.18
C TRP A 606 1.14 -40.49 28.67
N ASP A 607 0.33 -39.71 29.40
CA ASP A 607 0.74 -38.47 30.04
C ASP A 607 0.80 -38.64 31.57
N THR A 608 1.82 -39.37 32.02
CA THR A 608 2.47 -39.11 33.30
C THR A 608 3.94 -38.85 33.06
N GLU A 609 4.27 -37.64 32.59
CA GLU A 609 5.30 -36.78 33.17
C GLU A 609 5.40 -35.46 32.39
N THR A 610 5.39 -34.36 33.14
CA THR A 610 5.99 -33.04 32.84
C THR A 610 5.24 -31.93 32.06
N TYR A 611 4.94 -30.87 32.85
CA TYR A 611 4.85 -29.42 32.58
C TYR A 611 3.50 -28.73 32.28
N LEU A 612 3.21 -27.77 33.18
CA LEU A 612 2.01 -26.95 33.38
C LEU A 612 1.98 -25.67 32.51
N GLY A 613 0.76 -25.25 32.12
CA GLY A 613 0.41 -23.86 31.75
C GLY A 613 -0.96 -23.75 31.05
N PRO A 614 -1.89 -22.86 31.45
CA PRO A 614 -3.32 -23.05 31.19
C PRO A 614 -3.75 -22.48 29.84
N ILE A 615 -4.37 -23.31 28.99
CA ILE A 615 -5.15 -22.83 27.84
C ILE A 615 -6.63 -22.83 28.23
N HIS A 616 -7.23 -21.63 28.19
CA HIS A 616 -8.66 -21.41 28.36
C HIS A 616 -9.46 -22.26 27.35
N LYS A 617 -10.30 -23.15 27.87
CA LYS A 617 -11.30 -23.89 27.09
C LYS A 617 -12.49 -22.98 26.82
N SER A 618 -12.74 -22.63 25.57
CA SER A 618 -14.06 -22.19 25.09
C SER A 618 -14.72 -23.36 24.32
N PRO A 619 -15.99 -23.68 24.60
CA PRO A 619 -16.67 -24.82 23.99
C PRO A 619 -17.09 -24.52 22.55
N ILE A 620 -16.87 -25.49 21.67
CA ILE A 620 -17.45 -25.56 20.32
C ILE A 620 -18.98 -25.70 20.49
N ILE A 621 -19.72 -24.63 20.25
CA ILE A 621 -21.18 -24.66 20.10
C ILE A 621 -21.47 -24.69 18.61
N LEU A 622 -21.85 -25.86 18.10
CA LEU A 622 -22.43 -26.01 16.77
C LEU A 622 -23.92 -25.65 16.89
N SER A 623 -24.29 -24.42 16.52
CA SER A 623 -25.68 -23.99 16.46
C SER A 623 -26.20 -24.09 15.03
N ILE A 624 -26.92 -25.17 14.73
CA ILE A 624 -27.71 -25.28 13.50
C ILE A 624 -29.07 -24.64 13.80
N TYR A 625 -29.28 -23.41 13.34
CA TYR A 625 -30.62 -22.82 13.27
C TYR A 625 -31.26 -23.24 11.95
N SER A 626 -32.22 -24.16 11.98
CA SER A 626 -33.16 -24.33 10.87
C SER A 626 -34.35 -23.42 11.12
N SER A 627 -34.44 -22.33 10.36
CA SER A 627 -35.64 -21.52 10.27
C SER A 627 -36.73 -22.35 9.57
N HIS A 628 -37.77 -22.73 10.28
CA HIS A 628 -39.06 -23.10 9.68
C HIS A 628 -40.10 -22.09 10.15
N CYS A 629 -40.35 -21.12 9.27
CA CYS A 629 -41.59 -20.34 9.29
C CYS A 629 -42.74 -21.28 8.91
N PHE A 630 -43.66 -21.51 9.85
CA PHE A 630 -45.05 -21.86 9.54
C PHE A 630 -45.96 -20.89 10.29
N LEU A 631 -46.42 -19.86 9.58
CA LEU A 631 -47.77 -19.28 9.68
C LEU A 631 -48.72 -20.37 9.14
N LEU A 632 -49.88 -20.77 9.68
CA LEU A 632 -50.98 -20.25 10.51
C LEU A 632 -51.89 -21.48 10.87
N PRO A 633 -52.98 -21.35 11.65
CA PRO A 633 -53.30 -20.43 12.74
C PRO A 633 -53.25 -21.09 14.13
#